data_AF-A0A3B8SLY0-F1
#
_entry.id   AF-A0A3B8SLY0-F1
#
_cell.length_a   1.000
_cell.length_b   1.000
_cell.length_c   1.000
_cell.angle_alpha   90.00
_cell.angle_beta   90.00
_cell.angle_gamma   90.00
#
_symmetry.space_group_name_H-M   'P 1'
#
loop_
_entity.id
_entity.type
_entity.pdbx_description
1 polymer ?
#
loop_
_entity_poly.entity_id
_entity_poly.type
_entity_poly.pdbx_seq_one_letter_code
_entity_poly.pdbx_strand_id
1 'polypeptide(L)'
;MKKIMGFFKEHRVFTMLMAIVVVCAIVIGTVLIQCFYVGNGSDKYGERLAEKSEHEISESRLSDFKNNVTNNEKVSNTEITITGRIIYIKLQILEGATLEEAKSIALKSLESFNESELTYYDVNVTMKQNASATSEGFIISGYKNKKSATIVWNNNRQITNTINSDTTEMG
;
A
#
# COMPACT_ATOMS: atom_id res chain seq x y z
N MET A 1 -36.20 -41.87 -29.71
CA MET A 1 -36.06 -40.79 -30.71
C MET A 1 -37.27 -40.55 -31.61
N LYS A 2 -38.11 -41.54 -31.98
CA LYS A 2 -39.27 -41.29 -32.87
C LYS A 2 -40.39 -40.44 -32.26
N LYS A 3 -40.59 -40.52 -30.93
CA LYS A 3 -41.65 -39.77 -30.21
C LYS A 3 -41.38 -38.25 -30.12
N ILE A 4 -40.13 -37.87 -29.89
CA ILE A 4 -39.68 -36.47 -29.76
C ILE A 4 -39.80 -35.75 -31.12
N MET A 5 -39.46 -36.46 -32.21
CA MET A 5 -39.51 -35.92 -33.57
C MET A 5 -40.94 -35.68 -34.08
N GLY A 6 -41.92 -36.43 -33.56
CA GLY A 6 -43.35 -36.20 -33.82
C GLY A 6 -43.88 -34.95 -33.13
N PHE A 7 -43.50 -34.75 -31.86
CA PHE A 7 -43.92 -33.59 -31.05
C PHE A 7 -43.47 -32.24 -31.65
N PHE A 8 -42.26 -32.19 -32.21
CA PHE A 8 -41.72 -31.01 -32.88
C PHE A 8 -42.43 -30.65 -34.20
N LYS A 9 -43.02 -31.64 -34.89
CA LYS A 9 -43.73 -31.41 -36.16
C LYS A 9 -45.14 -30.86 -35.96
N GLU A 10 -45.76 -31.14 -34.82
CA GLU A 10 -47.13 -30.79 -34.48
C GLU A 10 -47.21 -29.42 -33.80
N HIS A 11 -46.24 -29.09 -32.92
CA HIS A 11 -46.15 -27.79 -32.26
C HIS A 11 -44.97 -26.96 -32.77
N ARG A 12 -44.96 -26.68 -34.08
CA ARG A 12 -43.84 -26.00 -34.78
C ARG A 12 -43.50 -24.63 -34.20
N VAL A 13 -44.49 -23.86 -33.76
CA VAL A 13 -44.29 -22.54 -33.15
C VAL A 13 -43.62 -22.65 -31.78
N PHE A 14 -44.10 -23.56 -30.92
CA PHE A 14 -43.52 -23.80 -29.60
C PHE A 14 -42.07 -24.32 -29.70
N THR A 15 -41.81 -25.15 -30.70
CA THR A 15 -40.46 -25.67 -31.01
C THR A 15 -39.51 -24.55 -31.41
N MET A 16 -39.96 -23.63 -32.25
CA MET A 16 -39.19 -22.47 -32.67
C MET A 16 -38.89 -21.53 -31.50
N LEU A 17 -39.87 -21.28 -30.62
CA LEU A 17 -39.69 -20.49 -29.40
C LEU A 17 -38.68 -21.14 -28.44
N MET A 18 -38.76 -22.45 -28.23
CA MET A 18 -37.83 -23.20 -27.39
C MET A 18 -36.40 -23.13 -27.92
N ALA A 19 -36.21 -23.23 -29.23
CA ALA A 19 -34.90 -23.08 -29.85
C ALA A 19 -34.29 -21.69 -29.59
N ILE A 20 -35.10 -20.64 -29.67
CA ILE A 20 -34.67 -19.26 -29.36
C ILE A 20 -34.22 -19.14 -27.89
N VAL A 21 -35.01 -19.68 -26.95
CA VAL A 21 -34.67 -19.65 -25.51
C VAL A 21 -33.36 -20.39 -25.24
N VAL A 22 -33.14 -21.54 -25.87
CA VAL A 22 -31.89 -22.31 -25.72
C VAL A 22 -30.70 -21.52 -26.27
N VAL A 23 -30.84 -20.85 -27.42
CA VAL A 23 -29.78 -19.99 -27.97
C VAL A 23 -29.46 -18.83 -27.02
N CYS A 24 -30.48 -18.17 -26.45
CA CYS A 24 -30.29 -17.13 -25.45
C CYS A 24 -29.57 -17.66 -24.20
N ALA A 25 -29.93 -18.85 -23.73
CA ALA A 25 -29.28 -19.47 -22.57
C ALA A 25 -27.80 -19.79 -22.84
N ILE A 26 -27.45 -20.21 -24.07
CA ILE A 26 -26.06 -20.45 -24.47
C ILE A 26 -25.27 -19.13 -24.47
N VAL A 27 -25.83 -18.05 -25.01
CA VAL A 27 -25.18 -16.71 -25.01
C VAL A 27 -24.97 -16.19 -23.58
N ILE A 28 -25.97 -16.33 -22.71
CA ILE A 28 -25.83 -15.94 -21.30
C ILE A 28 -24.76 -16.81 -20.62
N GLY A 29 -24.75 -18.12 -20.88
CA GLY A 29 -23.75 -19.05 -20.35
C GLY A 29 -22.33 -18.69 -20.77
N THR A 30 -22.09 -18.33 -22.05
CA THR A 30 -20.76 -17.94 -22.52
C THR A 30 -20.30 -16.61 -21.92
N VAL A 31 -21.19 -15.62 -21.78
CA VAL A 31 -20.88 -14.35 -21.13
C VAL A 31 -20.55 -14.54 -19.65
N LEU A 32 -21.31 -15.39 -18.94
CA LEU A 32 -21.03 -15.70 -17.54
C LEU A 32 -19.69 -16.41 -17.36
N ILE A 33 -19.36 -17.40 -18.21
CA ILE A 33 -18.06 -18.07 -18.15
C ILE A 33 -16.93 -17.08 -18.44
N GLN A 34 -17.08 -16.19 -19.43
CA GLN A 34 -16.10 -15.15 -19.68
C GLN A 34 -15.95 -14.21 -18.48
N CYS A 35 -17.05 -13.75 -17.88
CA CYS A 35 -17.01 -12.83 -16.75
C CYS A 35 -16.41 -13.44 -15.47
N PHE A 36 -16.66 -14.73 -15.20
CA PHE A 36 -16.23 -15.38 -13.96
C PHE A 36 -14.90 -16.14 -14.08
N TYR A 37 -14.60 -16.75 -15.22
CA TYR A 37 -13.38 -17.56 -15.40
C TYR A 37 -12.32 -16.86 -16.24
N VAL A 38 -12.72 -16.18 -17.32
CA VAL A 38 -11.81 -15.38 -18.14
C VAL A 38 -11.83 -13.96 -17.61
N GLY A 39 -11.49 -13.80 -16.34
CA GLY A 39 -11.33 -12.47 -15.76
C GLY A 39 -10.42 -11.66 -16.67
N ASN A 40 -10.97 -10.61 -17.29
CA ASN A 40 -10.21 -9.61 -18.07
C ASN A 40 -9.35 -8.73 -17.13
N GLY A 41 -8.75 -9.36 -16.12
CA GLY A 41 -7.79 -8.76 -15.23
C GLY A 41 -6.41 -8.93 -15.85
N SER A 42 -6.08 -8.12 -16.86
CA SER A 42 -4.69 -7.65 -16.91
C SER A 42 -4.49 -6.85 -15.63
N ASP A 43 -4.12 -7.52 -14.54
CA ASP A 43 -3.93 -6.89 -13.25
C ASP A 43 -2.79 -5.88 -13.43
N LYS A 44 -3.15 -4.61 -13.62
CA LYS A 44 -2.20 -3.48 -13.65
C LYS A 44 -1.27 -3.52 -12.44
N TYR A 45 -1.72 -4.12 -11.33
CA TYR A 45 -0.91 -4.33 -10.15
C TYR A 45 0.17 -5.41 -10.35
N GLY A 46 -0.12 -6.51 -11.05
CA GLY A 46 0.84 -7.56 -11.39
C GLY A 46 1.92 -7.09 -12.36
N GLU A 47 1.55 -6.35 -13.41
CA GLU A 47 2.53 -5.71 -14.32
C GLU A 47 3.45 -4.72 -13.58
N ARG A 48 2.93 -4.02 -12.57
CA ARG A 48 3.75 -3.13 -11.74
C ARG A 48 4.78 -3.88 -10.89
N LEU A 49 4.58 -5.16 -10.59
CA LEU A 49 5.52 -5.97 -9.83
C LEU A 49 6.52 -6.71 -10.74
N ALA A 50 6.25 -6.83 -12.04
CA ALA A 50 7.12 -7.52 -12.99
C ALA A 50 8.47 -6.82 -13.20
N GLU A 51 8.52 -5.48 -13.16
CA GLU A 51 9.78 -4.69 -13.22
C GLU A 51 10.60 -4.72 -11.92
N LYS A 52 10.12 -5.38 -10.86
CA LYS A 52 10.81 -5.40 -9.55
C LYS A 52 12.21 -6.02 -9.63
N SER A 53 12.45 -6.96 -10.55
CA SER A 53 13.75 -7.66 -10.64
C SER A 53 14.91 -6.78 -11.12
N GLU A 54 14.63 -5.66 -11.81
CA GLU A 54 15.68 -4.77 -12.34
C GLU A 54 16.10 -3.68 -11.33
N HIS A 55 15.26 -3.40 -10.33
CA HIS A 55 15.49 -2.37 -9.32
C HIS A 55 15.36 -2.91 -7.90
N GLU A 56 15.67 -4.19 -7.70
CA GLU A 56 15.64 -4.80 -6.38
C GLU A 56 16.76 -4.23 -5.50
N ILE A 57 16.38 -3.60 -4.40
CA ILE A 57 17.34 -3.13 -3.40
C ILE A 57 17.78 -4.37 -2.62
N SER A 58 19.06 -4.73 -2.70
CA SER A 58 19.59 -5.88 -1.99
C SER A 58 19.41 -5.73 -0.47
N GLU A 59 19.26 -6.84 0.23
CA GLU A 59 19.18 -6.83 1.70
C GLU A 59 20.43 -6.22 2.34
N SER A 60 21.61 -6.36 1.71
CA SER A 60 22.85 -5.72 2.13
C SER A 60 22.79 -4.19 2.08
N ARG A 61 22.25 -3.63 0.99
CA ARG A 61 22.02 -2.17 0.85
C ARG A 61 21.06 -1.67 1.92
N LEU A 62 19.99 -2.42 2.20
CA LEU A 62 19.03 -2.09 3.25
C LEU A 62 19.67 -2.10 4.64
N SER A 63 20.54 -3.07 4.92
CA SER A 63 21.28 -3.11 6.18
C SER A 63 22.30 -1.96 6.31
N ASP A 64 23.00 -1.63 5.23
CA ASP A 64 23.97 -0.53 5.22
C ASP A 64 23.27 0.81 5.45
N PHE A 65 22.11 1.01 4.80
CA PHE A 65 21.26 2.16 5.06
C PHE A 65 20.81 2.21 6.51
N LYS A 66 20.29 1.10 7.04
CA LYS A 66 19.81 1.02 8.43
C LYS A 66 20.92 1.40 9.40
N ASN A 67 22.14 0.93 9.16
CA ASN A 67 23.30 1.27 9.97
C ASN A 67 23.67 2.75 9.85
N ASN A 68 23.68 3.32 8.63
CA ASN A 68 23.99 4.74 8.42
C ASN A 68 23.01 5.66 9.17
N VAL A 69 21.71 5.34 9.14
CA VAL A 69 20.69 6.14 9.81
C VAL A 69 20.69 5.92 11.33
N THR A 70 20.96 4.70 11.80
CA THR A 70 21.03 4.38 13.24
C THR A 70 22.31 4.89 13.90
N ASN A 71 23.38 5.15 13.14
CA ASN A 71 24.59 5.79 13.63
C ASN A 71 24.38 7.26 14.04
N ASN A 72 23.21 7.84 13.77
CA ASN A 72 22.86 9.16 14.27
C ASN A 72 22.51 9.07 15.77
N GLU A 73 23.23 9.81 16.61
CA GLU A 73 23.04 9.85 18.07
C GLU A 73 21.63 10.23 18.52
N LYS A 74 20.78 10.74 17.62
CA LYS A 74 19.39 11.12 17.88
C LYS A 74 18.36 10.07 17.45
N VAL A 75 18.80 8.92 16.90
CA VAL A 75 17.94 7.84 16.41
C VAL A 75 18.15 6.59 17.26
N SER A 76 17.07 6.10 17.86
CA SER A 76 17.07 4.89 18.67
C SER A 76 16.95 3.62 17.84
N ASN A 77 16.14 3.65 16.78
CA ASN A 77 15.87 2.49 15.95
C ASN A 77 15.43 2.91 14.55
N THR A 78 15.81 2.12 13.56
CA THR A 78 15.43 2.29 12.15
C THR A 78 14.88 0.97 11.61
N GLU A 79 13.67 1.02 11.06
CA GLU A 79 13.03 -0.11 10.38
C GLU A 79 12.73 0.28 8.94
N ILE A 80 13.09 -0.58 7.99
CA ILE A 80 12.86 -0.36 6.57
C ILE A 80 12.12 -1.56 6.03
N THR A 81 11.05 -1.31 5.29
CA THR A 81 10.25 -2.36 4.65
C THR A 81 9.89 -1.92 3.24
N ILE A 82 10.11 -2.79 2.26
CA ILE A 82 9.71 -2.55 0.88
C ILE A 82 8.42 -3.33 0.62
N THR A 83 7.38 -2.64 0.18
CA THR A 83 6.11 -3.28 -0.21
C THR A 83 5.68 -2.75 -1.58
N GLY A 84 5.70 -3.64 -2.58
CA GLY A 84 5.46 -3.25 -3.98
C GLY A 84 6.52 -2.26 -4.47
N ARG A 85 6.08 -1.04 -4.84
CA ARG A 85 6.94 0.08 -5.26
C ARG A 85 7.03 1.19 -4.20
N ILE A 86 6.82 0.86 -2.93
CA ILE A 86 6.90 1.83 -1.82
C ILE A 86 7.94 1.35 -0.81
N ILE A 87 8.87 2.23 -0.45
CA ILE A 87 9.82 2.04 0.64
C ILE A 87 9.25 2.72 1.88
N TYR A 88 9.01 1.95 2.94
CA TYR A 88 8.60 2.44 4.24
C TYR A 88 9.82 2.53 5.15
N ILE A 89 10.10 3.71 5.67
CA ILE A 89 11.18 3.99 6.59
C ILE A 89 10.56 4.45 7.89
N LYS A 90 10.69 3.68 8.97
CA LYS A 90 10.24 4.06 10.31
C LYS A 90 11.46 4.40 11.15
N LEU A 91 11.46 5.60 11.71
CA LEU A 91 12.52 6.12 12.57
C LEU A 91 11.97 6.34 13.98
N GLN A 92 12.61 5.72 14.95
CA GLN A 92 12.38 6.02 16.36
C GLN A 92 13.41 7.07 16.79
N ILE A 93 12.93 8.27 17.12
CA ILE A 93 13.76 9.41 17.51
C ILE A 93 13.90 9.43 19.04
N LEU A 94 15.11 9.69 19.54
CA LEU A 94 15.40 9.83 20.96
C LEU A 94 14.85 11.14 21.53
N GLU A 95 14.73 11.18 22.85
CA GLU A 95 14.32 12.36 23.60
C GLU A 95 15.35 13.50 23.42
N GLY A 96 14.87 14.74 23.32
CA GLY A 96 15.72 15.93 23.16
C GLY A 96 15.98 16.37 21.70
N ALA A 97 15.61 15.56 20.71
CA ALA A 97 15.62 15.99 19.31
C ALA A 97 14.34 16.79 18.96
N THR A 98 14.48 17.90 18.23
CA THR A 98 13.34 18.69 17.77
C THR A 98 12.71 18.10 16.51
N LEU A 99 11.47 18.50 16.19
CA LEU A 99 10.79 18.07 14.97
C LEU A 99 11.56 18.47 13.69
N GLU A 100 12.20 19.64 13.67
CA GLU A 100 13.00 20.09 12.52
C GLU A 100 14.27 19.26 12.35
N GLU A 101 14.92 18.92 13.46
CA GLU A 101 16.09 18.03 13.43
C GLU A 101 15.71 16.64 12.92
N ALA A 102 14.59 16.09 13.36
CA ALA A 102 14.08 14.81 12.87
C ALA A 102 13.79 14.86 11.35
N LYS A 103 13.15 15.93 10.86
CA LYS A 103 12.94 16.14 9.41
C LYS A 103 14.27 16.21 8.64
N SER A 104 15.29 16.87 9.20
CA SER A 104 16.63 16.93 8.58
C SER A 104 17.30 15.56 8.53
N ILE A 105 17.19 14.75 9.58
CA ILE A 105 17.69 13.36 9.61
C ILE A 105 17.00 12.51 8.53
N ALA A 106 15.69 12.65 8.39
CA ALA A 106 14.94 11.97 7.34
C ALA A 106 15.32 12.42 5.92
N LEU A 107 15.62 13.71 5.71
CA LEU A 107 16.10 14.18 4.41
C LEU A 107 17.49 13.64 4.08
N LYS A 108 18.42 13.65 5.05
CA LYS A 108 19.76 13.08 4.90
C LYS A 108 19.74 11.58 4.66
N SER A 109 18.81 10.85 5.28
CA SER A 109 18.67 9.42 5.01
C SER A 109 18.29 9.17 3.56
N LEU A 110 17.43 9.98 2.95
CA LEU A 110 17.09 9.84 1.53
C LEU A 110 18.27 10.01 0.58
N GLU A 111 19.27 10.81 0.94
CA GLU A 111 20.49 10.99 0.13
C GLU A 111 21.34 9.71 0.02
N SER A 112 21.10 8.71 0.88
CA SER A 112 21.77 7.40 0.81
C SER A 112 21.17 6.47 -0.27
N PHE A 113 20.02 6.83 -0.84
CA PHE A 113 19.45 6.12 -1.99
C PHE A 113 20.00 6.67 -3.30
N ASN A 114 20.16 5.78 -4.28
CA ASN A 114 20.56 6.18 -5.62
C ASN A 114 19.39 6.89 -6.34
N GLU A 115 19.69 7.75 -7.30
CA GLU A 115 18.65 8.46 -8.08
C GLU A 115 17.69 7.48 -8.78
N SER A 116 18.21 6.38 -9.33
CA SER A 116 17.40 5.34 -9.99
C SER A 116 16.43 4.65 -9.02
N GLU A 117 16.82 4.46 -7.77
CA GLU A 117 15.95 3.90 -6.72
C GLU A 117 14.86 4.91 -6.33
N LEU A 118 15.23 6.18 -6.14
CA LEU A 118 14.32 7.28 -5.76
C LEU A 118 13.33 7.68 -6.86
N THR A 119 13.61 7.29 -8.10
CA THR A 119 12.81 7.59 -9.29
C THR A 119 11.92 6.39 -9.67
N TYR A 120 12.24 5.19 -9.18
CA TYR A 120 11.41 3.99 -9.32
C TYR A 120 10.43 3.80 -8.15
N TYR A 121 10.91 3.98 -6.90
CA TYR A 121 10.14 3.80 -5.68
C TYR A 121 9.54 5.11 -5.16
N ASP A 122 8.33 5.02 -4.60
CA ASP A 122 7.83 6.05 -3.69
C ASP A 122 8.40 5.81 -2.28
N VAL A 123 8.63 6.87 -1.51
CA VAL A 123 9.19 6.75 -0.15
C VAL A 123 8.23 7.33 0.88
N ASN A 124 7.91 6.53 1.88
CA ASN A 124 7.16 6.93 3.06
C ASN A 124 8.10 6.91 4.26
N VAL A 125 8.28 8.06 4.91
CA VAL A 125 9.06 8.18 6.13
C VAL A 125 8.11 8.45 7.28
N THR A 126 8.14 7.61 8.31
CA THR A 126 7.38 7.81 9.55
C THR A 126 8.35 7.95 10.70
N MET A 127 8.22 9.04 11.45
CA MET A 127 9.08 9.35 12.59
C MET A 127 8.23 9.37 13.84
N LYS A 128 8.71 8.71 14.89
CA LYS A 128 8.06 8.66 16.20
C LYS A 128 9.08 9.00 17.28
N GLN A 129 8.72 9.96 18.12
CA GLN A 129 9.36 10.22 19.40
C GLN A 129 8.36 9.87 20.50
N ASN A 130 8.79 9.08 21.49
CA ASN A 130 7.94 8.75 22.63
C ASN A 130 7.79 9.98 23.53
N ALA A 131 6.65 10.07 24.21
CA ALA A 131 6.45 11.05 25.27
C ALA A 131 7.37 10.72 26.46
N SER A 132 7.93 11.75 27.08
CA SER A 132 8.79 11.65 28.26
C SER A 132 8.35 12.65 29.32
N ALA A 133 9.02 12.65 30.48
CA ALA A 133 8.73 13.59 31.57
C ALA A 133 8.92 15.07 31.16
N THR A 134 9.62 15.33 30.05
CA THR A 134 10.00 16.67 29.59
C THR A 134 9.47 17.03 28.20
N SER A 135 8.81 16.11 27.48
CA SER A 135 8.29 16.32 26.13
C SER A 135 7.06 15.44 25.85
N GLU A 136 6.04 16.00 25.21
CA GLU A 136 4.85 15.24 24.76
C GLU A 136 5.15 14.26 23.62
N GLY A 137 6.37 14.30 23.05
CA GLY A 137 6.76 13.52 21.89
C GLY A 137 6.04 13.97 20.62
N PHE A 138 6.29 13.27 19.52
CA PHE A 138 5.65 13.56 18.24
C PHE A 138 5.57 12.31 17.36
N ILE A 139 4.55 12.28 16.51
CA ILE A 139 4.45 11.33 15.40
C ILE A 139 4.23 12.17 14.15
N ILE A 140 5.10 12.01 13.16
CA ILE A 140 4.95 12.69 11.89
C ILE A 140 5.31 11.71 10.77
N SER A 141 4.54 11.77 9.69
CA SER A 141 4.83 11.01 8.48
C SER A 141 5.05 11.98 7.31
N GLY A 142 6.01 11.65 6.45
CA GLY A 142 6.30 12.34 5.22
C GLY A 142 6.22 11.38 4.04
N TYR A 143 5.77 11.89 2.90
CA TYR A 143 5.68 11.12 1.67
C TYR A 143 6.42 11.83 0.53
N LYS A 144 7.30 11.09 -0.13
CA LYS A 144 7.96 11.50 -1.38
C LYS A 144 7.45 10.61 -2.50
N ASN A 145 6.79 11.22 -3.47
CA ASN A 145 6.46 10.53 -4.72
C ASN A 145 7.71 10.41 -5.60
N LYS A 146 7.82 9.34 -6.38
CA LYS A 146 8.91 9.13 -7.35
C LYS A 146 9.09 10.25 -8.39
N LYS A 147 8.02 11.01 -8.69
CA LYS A 147 8.04 12.18 -9.59
C LYS A 147 8.30 13.50 -8.86
N SER A 148 8.26 13.51 -7.52
CA SER A 148 8.47 14.69 -6.69
C SER A 148 9.88 14.67 -6.09
N ALA A 149 10.55 15.81 -6.14
CA ALA A 149 11.83 16.01 -5.46
C ALA A 149 11.66 16.25 -3.95
N THR A 150 10.50 16.73 -3.51
CA THR A 150 10.26 17.16 -2.14
C THR A 150 9.39 16.17 -1.36
N ILE A 151 9.70 15.98 -0.08
CA ILE A 151 8.84 15.26 0.88
C ILE A 151 7.69 16.19 1.28
N VAL A 152 6.46 15.71 1.13
CA VAL A 152 5.28 16.36 1.71
C VAL A 152 5.04 15.77 3.08
N TRP A 153 5.11 16.62 4.11
CA TRP A 153 4.88 16.23 5.49
C TRP A 153 3.39 16.30 5.82
N ASN A 154 2.87 15.25 6.43
CA ASN A 154 1.57 15.32 7.09
C ASN A 154 1.69 16.33 8.25
N ASN A 155 0.69 17.17 8.37
CA ASN A 155 0.62 18.15 9.45
C ASN A 155 -0.51 17.73 10.39
N ASN A 156 -0.27 16.72 11.23
CA ASN A 156 -1.27 16.32 12.21
C ASN A 156 -0.69 15.92 13.58
N ARG A 157 -0.41 16.98 14.35
CA ARG A 157 -0.57 17.17 15.81
C ARG A 157 0.11 16.22 16.81
N GLN A 158 0.54 16.85 17.91
CA GLN A 158 1.09 16.27 19.13
C GLN A 158 0.24 15.11 19.66
N ILE A 159 0.90 14.11 20.24
CA ILE A 159 0.25 13.06 21.02
C ILE A 159 -0.38 13.76 22.22
N THR A 160 -1.67 14.08 22.16
CA THR A 160 -2.37 14.60 23.33
C THR A 160 -2.62 13.40 24.22
N ASN A 161 -1.84 13.26 25.29
CA ASN A 161 -2.16 12.34 26.35
C ASN A 161 -3.44 12.87 27.01
N THR A 162 -4.60 12.40 26.55
CA THR A 162 -5.83 12.53 27.34
C THR A 162 -5.65 11.62 28.55
N ILE A 163 -5.02 12.17 29.59
CA ILE A 163 -5.20 11.66 30.95
C ILE A 163 -6.67 11.92 31.24
N ASN A 164 -7.49 10.86 31.22
CA ASN A 164 -8.83 10.92 31.79
C ASN A 164 -8.66 11.24 33.27
N SER A 165 -8.72 12.52 33.62
CA SER A 165 -8.94 13.01 34.98
C SER A 165 -10.43 12.96 35.30
N ASP A 166 -11.06 11.81 35.07
CA ASP A 166 -12.40 11.48 35.57
C ASP A 166 -12.21 10.50 36.75
N THR A 167 -11.67 11.01 37.85
CA THR A 167 -12.01 10.57 39.22
C THR A 167 -11.30 11.51 40.19
N THR A 168 -11.92 12.66 40.49
CA THR A 168 -11.91 13.26 41.83
C THR A 168 -12.87 14.45 41.86
N GLU A 169 -14.16 14.15 41.74
CA GLU A 169 -15.17 14.95 42.43
C GLU A 169 -15.77 14.10 43.56
N MET A 170 -15.59 14.61 44.78
CA MET A 170 -16.44 14.41 45.96
C MET A 170 -16.46 13.02 46.63
N GLY A 171 -15.81 12.98 47.80
CA GLY A 171 -15.90 11.96 48.84
C GLY A 171 -15.02 12.31 50.02
#